data_AF-A0A8S1MPV9-F1
#
_entry.id   AF-A0A8S1MPV9-F1
#
_cell.length_a   1.000
_cell.length_b   1.000
_cell.length_c   1.000
_cell.angle_alpha   90.00
_cell.angle_beta   90.00
_cell.angle_gamma   90.00
#
_symmetry.space_group_name_H-M   'P 1'
#
loop_
_entity.id
_entity.type
_entity.pdbx_description
1 polymer ?
#
loop_
_entity_poly.entity_id
_entity_poly.type
_entity_poly.pdbx_seq_one_letter_code
_entity_poly.pdbx_strand_id
1 'polypeptide(L)'
;MSGNIKEAFLKLDHFYTSYKKDNTKYLFLMTYEHGINTPAILLRVYDGQTIWIQQILETQIEEMRSKSEIKGTINSFIDMIQQALENNQYQLIVNNLNLNIIFEFQLTHGVFIKSNLNLGAGLNIEDKDTIEVSKDFTMDLYESMKHKFISLKNQKESEIAQVKQQVNASKDKEIPKVFSQLQEVKEEPPKKRIVNGDIVMPNKKKRKAIGARFE
;
A
#
# COMPACT_ATOMS: atom_id res chain seq x y z
N MET A 1 -7.10 -19.77 16.43
CA MET A 1 -7.13 -19.01 15.16
C MET A 1 -7.26 -17.53 15.51
N SER A 2 -6.13 -16.84 15.69
CA SER A 2 -6.07 -15.45 16.14
C SER A 2 -5.16 -14.65 15.21
N GLY A 3 -5.48 -14.71 13.91
CA GLY A 3 -4.78 -13.98 12.87
C GLY A 3 -5.49 -12.67 12.54
N ASN A 4 -4.72 -11.59 12.55
CA ASN A 4 -4.83 -10.49 11.59
C ASN A 4 -5.87 -9.38 11.72
N ILE A 5 -6.34 -9.07 12.94
CA ILE A 5 -6.78 -7.68 13.19
C ILE A 5 -5.58 -6.76 13.42
N LYS A 6 -4.46 -7.26 13.99
CA LYS A 6 -3.24 -6.47 14.23
C LYS A 6 -2.50 -6.05 12.96
N GLU A 7 -2.56 -6.83 11.88
CA GLU A 7 -1.89 -6.48 10.60
C GLU A 7 -2.71 -5.50 9.75
N ALA A 8 -4.02 -5.42 9.94
CA ALA A 8 -4.88 -4.48 9.22
C ALA A 8 -4.64 -3.01 9.65
N PHE A 9 -4.21 -2.78 10.89
CA PHE A 9 -3.89 -1.44 11.40
C PHE A 9 -2.48 -0.95 11.02
N LEU A 10 -1.63 -1.81 10.44
CA LEU A 10 -0.24 -1.48 10.08
C LEU A 10 -0.07 -0.93 8.65
N LYS A 11 -1.16 -0.71 7.91
CA LYS A 11 -1.14 -0.18 6.53
C LYS A 11 -2.17 0.91 6.28
N LEU A 12 -2.40 1.77 7.28
CA LEU A 12 -3.14 3.01 7.11
C LEU A 12 -2.12 4.15 6.95
N ASP A 13 -1.78 4.54 5.71
CA ASP A 13 -1.11 5.83 5.41
C ASP A 13 -1.65 6.95 6.30
N HIS A 14 -0.72 7.77 6.78
CA HIS A 14 -0.83 8.80 7.81
C HIS A 14 -0.70 8.30 9.26
N PHE A 15 -0.69 6.99 9.53
CA PHE A 15 -0.55 6.46 10.90
C PHE A 15 0.82 5.84 11.16
N TYR A 16 1.54 6.37 12.14
CA TYR A 16 2.89 5.88 12.46
C TYR A 16 3.07 5.55 13.92
N THR A 17 3.23 4.26 14.22
CA THR A 17 3.44 3.79 15.59
C THR A 17 4.92 3.62 15.87
N SER A 18 5.52 4.53 16.64
CA SER A 18 6.85 4.31 17.22
C SER A 18 6.70 3.51 18.52
N TYR A 19 7.47 2.44 18.68
CA TYR A 19 7.64 1.78 19.98
C TYR A 19 8.77 2.48 20.74
N LYS A 20 8.44 3.31 21.72
CA LYS A 20 9.39 3.64 22.79
C LYS A 20 9.41 2.47 23.78
N LYS A 21 10.44 2.43 24.64
CA LYS A 21 10.73 1.39 25.67
C LYS A 21 9.53 0.98 26.55
N ASP A 22 8.45 1.75 26.55
CA ASP A 22 7.25 1.61 27.38
C ASP A 22 5.97 1.19 26.61
N ASN A 23 6.08 0.73 25.36
CA ASN A 23 4.96 0.18 24.56
C ASN A 23 3.87 1.19 24.13
N THR A 24 4.10 2.49 24.32
CA THR A 24 3.21 3.57 23.86
C THR A 24 3.17 3.64 22.35
N LYS A 25 1.96 3.76 21.78
CA LYS A 25 1.75 3.95 20.35
C LYS A 25 1.36 5.39 20.08
N TYR A 26 1.92 5.95 19.02
CA TYR A 26 1.59 7.28 18.53
C TYR A 26 0.74 7.15 17.27
N LEU A 27 -0.18 8.10 17.09
CA LEU A 27 -0.99 8.29 15.91
C LEU A 27 -0.59 9.64 15.32
N PHE A 28 -0.28 9.66 14.03
CA PHE A 28 0.09 10.87 13.32
C PHE A 28 -1.08 11.27 12.43
N LEU A 29 -1.20 12.55 12.16
CA LEU A 29 -2.08 13.08 11.14
C LEU A 29 -1.39 14.31 10.56
N MET A 30 -1.12 14.26 9.27
CA MET A 30 -0.52 15.36 8.54
C MET A 30 -1.50 15.82 7.46
N THR A 31 -1.86 17.10 7.47
CA THR A 31 -2.79 17.68 6.51
C THR A 31 -2.21 18.95 5.89
N TYR A 32 -2.57 19.22 4.64
CA TYR A 32 -2.25 20.49 3.99
C TYR A 32 -3.31 21.52 4.36
N GLU A 33 -2.86 22.66 4.84
CA GLU A 33 -3.74 23.77 5.18
C GLU A 33 -3.78 24.76 4.01
N HIS A 34 -4.87 24.71 3.24
CA HIS A 34 -5.05 25.52 2.04
C HIS A 34 -5.66 26.91 2.31
N GLY A 35 -5.93 27.26 3.58
CA GLY A 35 -6.64 28.48 3.98
C GLY A 35 -5.77 29.70 4.29
N ILE A 36 -4.45 29.61 4.09
CA ILE A 36 -3.48 30.64 4.47
C ILE A 36 -2.77 31.13 3.21
N ASN A 37 -2.44 32.43 3.15
CA ASN A 37 -1.71 33.04 2.04
C ASN A 37 -0.35 32.37 1.75
N THR A 38 0.14 31.52 2.66
CA THR A 38 1.34 30.69 2.53
C THR A 38 0.97 29.23 2.78
N PRO A 39 1.45 28.29 1.96
CA PRO A 39 1.20 26.86 2.19
C PRO A 39 1.75 26.45 3.57
N ALA A 40 0.93 25.78 4.36
CA ALA A 40 1.27 25.27 5.67
C ALA A 40 0.89 23.79 5.79
N ILE A 41 1.69 23.05 6.54
CA ILE A 41 1.41 21.67 6.92
C ILE A 41 0.95 21.68 8.37
N LEU A 42 -0.23 21.13 8.64
CA LEU A 42 -0.68 20.89 10.00
C LEU A 42 -0.29 19.47 10.39
N LEU A 43 0.61 19.34 11.36
CA LEU A 43 1.01 18.06 11.94
C LEU A 43 0.39 17.90 13.31
N ARG A 44 -0.30 16.78 13.51
CA ARG A 44 -0.86 16.38 14.79
C ARG A 44 -0.33 15.00 15.17
N VAL A 45 0.05 14.84 16.44
CA VAL A 45 0.51 13.57 17.00
C VAL A 45 -0.26 13.29 18.27
N TYR A 46 -0.72 12.06 18.45
CA TYR A 46 -1.54 11.66 19.60
C TYR A 46 -1.05 10.33 20.16
N ASP A 47 -0.90 10.21 21.47
CA ASP A 47 -0.42 8.99 22.12
C ASP A 47 -1.47 8.24 22.96
N GLY A 48 -2.72 8.73 22.97
CA GLY A 48 -3.79 8.22 23.83
C GLY A 48 -4.14 9.12 25.01
N GLN A 49 -3.25 10.04 25.40
CA GLN A 49 -3.46 10.96 26.51
C GLN A 49 -3.08 12.40 26.16
N THR A 50 -2.04 12.57 25.34
CA THR A 50 -1.47 13.87 24.99
C THR A 50 -1.54 14.07 23.47
N ILE A 51 -1.95 15.27 23.05
CA ILE A 51 -1.95 15.68 21.65
C ILE A 51 -0.90 16.78 21.45
N TRP A 52 -0.02 16.59 20.48
CA TRP A 52 0.87 17.62 19.95
C TRP A 52 0.30 18.16 18.65
N ILE A 53 0.23 19.48 18.51
CA ILE A 53 -0.29 20.16 17.32
C ILE A 53 0.71 21.21 16.91
N GLN A 54 1.18 21.15 15.68
CA GLN A 54 2.05 22.18 15.12
C GLN A 54 1.64 22.49 13.69
N GLN A 55 1.41 23.78 13.45
CA GLN A 55 1.37 24.32 12.10
C GLN A 55 2.80 24.62 11.66
N ILE A 56 3.23 23.96 10.58
CA ILE A 56 4.57 24.05 10.02
C ILE A 56 4.47 24.89 8.74
N LEU A 57 5.04 26.09 8.80
CA LEU A 57 5.07 27.00 7.66
C LEU A 57 6.16 26.58 6.66
N GLU A 58 5.99 26.95 5.40
CA GLU A 58 6.97 26.71 4.33
C GLU A 58 8.40 27.14 4.72
N THR A 59 8.56 28.27 5.42
CA THR A 59 9.86 28.76 5.88
C THR A 59 10.53 27.82 6.88
N GLN A 60 9.77 27.16 7.75
CA GLN A 60 10.28 26.18 8.70
C GLN A 60 10.68 24.88 7.99
N ILE A 61 9.90 24.47 6.98
CA ILE A 61 10.22 23.32 6.14
C ILE A 61 11.54 23.57 5.40
N GLU A 62 11.72 24.78 4.85
CA GLU A 62 12.94 25.17 4.17
C GLU A 62 14.15 25.24 5.12
N GLU A 63 13.95 25.69 6.36
CA GLU A 63 14.97 25.66 7.40
C GLU A 63 15.38 24.21 7.74
N MET A 64 14.41 23.31 7.91
CA MET A 64 14.67 21.88 8.13
C MET A 64 15.43 21.25 6.96
N ARG A 65 15.02 21.57 5.72
CA ARG A 65 15.69 21.09 4.51
C ARG A 65 17.14 21.58 4.44
N SER A 66 17.35 22.87 4.72
CA SER A 66 18.68 23.49 4.70
C SER A 66 19.61 22.89 5.75
N LYS A 67 19.11 22.61 6.97
CA LYS A 67 19.89 21.99 8.05
C LYS A 67 20.20 20.51 7.83
N SER A 68 19.41 19.82 7.01
CA SER A 68 19.59 18.39 6.71
C SER A 68 20.49 18.14 5.49
N GLU A 69 21.02 19.19 4.84
CA GLU A 69 21.87 19.09 3.65
C GLU A 69 21.19 18.40 2.44
N ILE A 70 19.87 18.21 2.48
CA ILE A 70 19.10 17.58 1.39
C ILE A 70 18.90 18.59 0.24
N LYS A 71 19.44 18.24 -0.92
CA LYS A 71 19.25 18.98 -2.17
C LYS A 71 17.92 18.60 -2.81
N GLY A 72 17.17 19.58 -3.29
CA GLY A 72 15.87 19.36 -3.93
C GLY A 72 14.96 20.57 -3.81
N THR A 73 13.70 20.39 -4.20
CA THR A 73 12.64 21.37 -3.99
C THR A 73 11.97 21.14 -2.63
N ILE A 74 11.26 22.14 -2.11
CA ILE A 74 10.46 22.01 -0.88
C ILE A 74 9.46 20.85 -1.02
N ASN A 75 8.77 20.74 -2.16
CA ASN A 75 7.82 19.66 -2.40
C ASN A 75 8.49 18.28 -2.30
N SER A 76 9.66 18.09 -2.91
CA SER A 76 10.38 16.81 -2.80
C SER A 76 10.78 16.48 -1.36
N PHE A 77 11.08 17.50 -0.54
CA PHE A 77 11.39 17.31 0.87
C PHE A 77 10.15 16.94 1.70
N ILE A 78 8.99 17.54 1.38
CA ILE A 78 7.70 17.16 1.98
C ILE A 78 7.34 15.72 1.63
N ASP A 79 7.54 15.31 0.37
CA ASP A 79 7.32 13.92 -0.07
C ASP A 79 8.25 12.95 0.70
N MET A 80 9.50 13.35 0.96
CA MET A 80 10.42 12.56 1.80
C MET A 80 9.95 12.47 3.25
N ILE A 81 9.39 13.54 3.83
CA ILE A 81 8.77 13.50 5.16
C ILE A 81 7.61 12.51 5.16
N GLN A 82 6.71 12.57 4.17
CA GLN A 82 5.60 11.63 4.01
C GLN A 82 6.07 10.19 3.92
N GLN A 83 7.08 9.91 3.09
CA GLN A 83 7.63 8.57 2.94
C GLN A 83 8.34 8.07 4.20
N ALA A 84 9.07 8.92 4.91
CA ALA A 84 9.76 8.55 6.15
C ALA A 84 8.75 8.18 7.23
N LEU A 85 7.69 8.97 7.31
CA LEU A 85 6.50 8.68 8.08
C LEU A 85 5.93 7.30 7.66
N GLU A 86 5.51 7.11 6.40
CA GLU A 86 4.95 5.85 5.84
C GLU A 86 5.75 4.59 6.14
N ASN A 87 7.08 4.70 6.04
CA ASN A 87 7.98 3.58 6.24
C ASN A 87 8.43 3.40 7.70
N ASN A 88 7.89 4.16 8.64
CA ASN A 88 8.31 4.20 10.04
C ASN A 88 9.81 4.51 10.23
N GLN A 89 10.37 5.35 9.35
CA GLN A 89 11.75 5.82 9.39
C GLN A 89 11.86 7.13 10.18
N TYR A 90 11.51 7.07 11.46
CA TYR A 90 11.67 8.20 12.38
C TYR A 90 11.84 7.71 13.83
N GLN A 91 12.34 8.61 14.68
CA GLN A 91 12.46 8.39 16.11
C GLN A 91 11.72 9.48 16.88
N LEU A 92 11.05 9.10 17.97
CA LEU A 92 10.33 10.02 18.84
C LEU A 92 11.05 10.20 20.17
N ILE A 93 11.39 11.45 20.47
CA ILE A 93 11.99 11.85 21.73
C ILE A 93 11.00 12.74 22.45
N VAL A 94 10.42 12.19 23.53
CA VAL A 94 9.55 12.94 24.45
C VAL A 94 10.35 13.31 25.70
N ASN A 95 10.36 14.60 26.06
CA ASN A 95 10.97 15.13 27.27
C ASN A 95 10.08 16.24 27.89
N ASN A 96 9.58 16.02 29.12
CA ASN A 96 8.69 16.95 29.81
C ASN A 96 7.55 17.47 28.92
N LEU A 97 6.77 16.55 28.33
CA LEU A 97 5.71 16.81 27.35
C LEU A 97 6.16 17.43 26.02
N ASN A 98 7.43 17.78 25.83
CA ASN A 98 7.91 18.21 24.53
C ASN A 98 8.16 17.00 23.63
N LEU A 99 7.59 17.00 22.43
CA LEU A 99 7.82 15.96 21.43
C LEU A 99 8.75 16.47 20.34
N ASN A 100 9.78 15.68 20.07
CA ASN A 100 10.72 15.90 19.00
C ASN A 100 10.76 14.67 18.09
N ILE A 101 10.58 14.89 16.78
CA ILE A 101 10.63 13.85 15.75
C ILE A 101 11.95 13.96 15.01
N ILE A 102 12.70 12.87 14.97
CA ILE A 102 13.90 12.74 14.15
C ILE A 102 13.54 11.87 12.95
N PHE A 103 13.38 12.48 11.77
CA PHE A 103 13.20 11.76 10.52
C PHE A 103 14.52 11.17 10.04
N GLU A 104 14.48 9.93 9.54
CA GLU A 104 15.64 9.22 8.97
C GLU A 104 15.41 8.98 7.48
N PHE A 105 15.87 9.91 6.65
CA PHE A 105 15.68 9.84 5.20
C PHE A 105 16.72 8.93 4.56
N GLN A 106 16.25 7.87 3.88
CA GLN A 106 17.10 7.01 3.10
C GLN A 106 17.31 7.58 1.69
N LEU A 107 18.51 8.08 1.38
CA LEU A 107 18.83 8.60 0.03
C LEU A 107 19.22 7.49 -0.94
N THR A 108 20.05 6.56 -0.46
CA THR A 108 20.53 5.38 -1.20
C THR A 108 20.69 4.22 -0.22
N HIS A 109 20.97 3.02 -0.72
CA HIS A 109 21.09 1.83 0.12
C HIS A 109 22.17 2.03 1.20
N GLY A 110 21.76 2.07 2.48
CA GLY A 110 22.66 2.24 3.62
C GLY A 110 23.05 3.68 3.99
N VAL A 111 22.59 4.71 3.26
CA VAL A 111 22.89 6.12 3.59
C VAL A 111 21.63 6.81 4.10
N PHE A 112 21.66 7.20 5.38
CA PHE A 112 20.57 7.89 6.06
C PHE A 112 20.99 9.31 6.44
N ILE A 113 20.13 10.27 6.13
CA ILE A 113 20.23 11.66 6.60
C ILE A 113 19.16 11.89 7.65
N LYS A 114 19.51 12.62 8.71
CA LYS A 114 18.57 12.97 9.77
C LYS A 114 18.08 14.39 9.64
N SER A 115 16.78 14.59 9.84
CA SER A 115 16.19 15.90 10.03
C SER A 115 15.35 15.93 11.29
N ASN A 116 15.28 17.08 11.93
CA ASN A 116 14.65 17.23 13.23
C ASN A 116 13.46 18.18 13.17
N LEU A 117 12.34 17.78 13.77
CA LEU A 117 11.14 18.57 13.93
C LEU A 117 10.72 18.58 15.40
N ASN A 118 10.76 19.78 16.00
CA ASN A 118 10.31 19.97 17.37
C ASN A 118 8.85 20.47 17.37
N LEU A 119 7.93 19.63 17.85
CA LEU A 119 6.51 19.97 18.02
C LEU A 119 6.24 20.79 19.28
N GLY A 120 7.22 20.92 20.17
CA GLY A 120 7.05 21.61 21.44
C GLY A 120 6.14 20.83 22.39
N ALA A 121 5.57 21.54 23.36
CA ALA A 121 4.81 20.96 24.45
C ALA A 121 3.45 20.44 23.97
N GLY A 122 3.12 19.22 24.39
CA GLY A 122 1.83 18.60 24.14
C GLY A 122 0.76 19.07 25.11
N LEU A 123 -0.49 18.93 24.66
CA LEU A 123 -1.70 19.20 25.44
C LEU A 123 -2.19 17.88 26.05
N ASN A 124 -2.23 17.78 27.37
CA ASN A 124 -2.84 16.65 28.06
C ASN A 124 -4.37 16.76 28.00
N ILE A 125 -5.04 15.65 27.68
CA ILE A 125 -6.50 15.59 27.66
C ILE A 125 -7.01 15.33 29.07
N GLU A 126 -7.37 16.39 29.77
CA GLU A 126 -7.81 16.32 31.18
C GLU A 126 -9.08 17.15 31.44
N ASP A 127 -9.28 18.22 30.68
CA ASP A 127 -10.37 19.18 30.86
C ASP A 127 -11.29 19.27 29.64
N LYS A 128 -12.37 20.04 29.76
CA LYS A 128 -13.39 20.16 28.71
C LYS A 128 -12.81 20.67 27.39
N ASP A 129 -11.89 21.62 27.43
CA ASP A 129 -11.35 22.28 26.24
C ASP A 129 -10.40 21.33 25.50
N THR A 130 -9.54 20.62 26.23
CA THR A 130 -8.63 19.60 25.68
C THR A 130 -9.38 18.36 25.18
N ILE A 131 -10.52 18.01 25.78
CA ILE A 131 -11.44 16.99 25.25
C ILE A 131 -12.04 17.41 23.92
N GLU A 132 -12.38 18.70 23.74
CA GLU A 132 -12.91 19.22 22.47
C GLU A 132 -11.86 19.11 21.36
N VAL A 133 -10.60 19.50 21.65
CA VAL A 133 -9.47 19.30 20.73
C VAL A 133 -9.28 17.82 20.35
N SER A 134 -9.45 16.91 21.31
CA SER A 134 -9.38 15.46 21.03
C SER A 134 -10.51 14.97 20.12
N LYS A 135 -11.72 15.56 20.23
CA LYS A 135 -12.84 15.23 19.33
C LYS A 135 -12.55 15.73 17.92
N ASP A 136 -12.06 16.94 17.77
CA ASP A 136 -11.70 17.51 16.47
C ASP A 136 -10.63 16.65 15.80
N PHE A 137 -9.58 16.27 16.55
CA PHE A 137 -8.57 15.33 16.06
C PHE A 137 -9.19 14.00 15.59
N THR A 138 -10.13 13.44 16.36
CA THR A 138 -10.78 12.17 16.02
C THR A 138 -11.65 12.28 14.77
N MET A 139 -12.35 13.41 14.59
CA MET A 139 -13.16 13.66 13.39
C MET A 139 -12.28 13.84 12.15
N ASP A 140 -11.19 14.59 12.27
CA ASP A 140 -10.23 14.78 11.18
C ASP A 140 -9.56 13.44 10.79
N LEU A 141 -9.28 12.61 11.80
CA LEU A 141 -8.79 11.25 11.59
C LEU A 141 -9.78 10.40 10.79
N TYR A 142 -11.05 10.44 11.18
CA TYR A 142 -12.11 9.70 10.51
C TYR A 142 -12.30 10.13 9.05
N GLU A 143 -12.34 11.44 8.78
CA GLU A 143 -12.49 11.94 7.41
C GLU A 143 -11.26 11.60 6.55
N SER A 144 -10.04 11.69 7.10
CA SER A 144 -8.83 11.25 6.40
C SER A 144 -8.87 9.77 6.03
N MET A 145 -9.28 8.90 6.97
CA MET A 145 -9.44 7.47 6.72
C MET A 145 -10.51 7.18 5.64
N LYS A 146 -11.62 7.91 5.66
CA LYS A 146 -12.71 7.79 4.69
C LYS A 146 -12.26 8.19 3.29
N HIS A 147 -11.55 9.32 3.14
CA HIS A 147 -10.97 9.74 1.87
C HIS A 147 -10.02 8.68 1.31
N LYS A 148 -9.16 8.12 2.17
CA LYS A 148 -8.25 7.04 1.76
C LYS A 148 -9.00 5.79 1.31
N PHE A 149 -10.02 5.36 2.06
CA PHE A 149 -10.81 4.20 1.70
C PHE A 149 -11.48 4.36 0.33
N ILE A 150 -12.03 5.55 0.05
CA ILE A 150 -12.61 5.87 -1.27
C ILE A 150 -11.54 5.83 -2.36
N SER A 151 -10.36 6.41 -2.12
CA SER A 151 -9.24 6.39 -3.08
C SER A 151 -8.79 4.97 -3.42
N LEU A 152 -8.58 4.13 -2.40
CA LEU A 152 -8.21 2.72 -2.57
C LEU A 152 -9.27 1.93 -3.33
N LYS A 153 -10.56 2.18 -3.03
CA LYS A 153 -11.67 1.56 -3.75
C LYS A 153 -11.63 1.93 -5.23
N ASN A 154 -11.48 3.21 -5.55
CA ASN A 154 -11.42 3.71 -6.93
C ASN A 154 -10.19 3.15 -7.67
N GLN A 155 -9.04 3.07 -7.00
CA GLN A 155 -7.83 2.46 -7.56
C GLN A 155 -8.06 0.99 -7.91
N LYS A 156 -8.66 0.21 -7.00
CA LYS A 156 -8.97 -1.20 -7.25
C LYS A 156 -9.98 -1.39 -8.37
N GLU A 157 -10.99 -0.55 -8.46
CA GLU A 157 -11.96 -0.58 -9.57
C GLU A 157 -11.28 -0.27 -10.92
N SER A 158 -10.36 0.69 -10.94
CA SER A 158 -9.54 1.02 -12.13
C SER A 158 -8.62 -0.13 -12.54
N GLU A 159 -7.92 -0.76 -11.59
CA GLU A 159 -7.08 -1.95 -11.84
C GLU A 159 -7.91 -3.10 -12.44
N ILE A 160 -9.10 -3.37 -11.89
CA ILE A 160 -10.01 -4.40 -12.41
C ILE A 160 -10.46 -4.06 -13.84
N ALA A 161 -10.76 -2.79 -14.12
CA ALA A 161 -11.15 -2.35 -15.47
C ALA A 161 -10.00 -2.54 -16.48
N GLN A 162 -8.77 -2.20 -16.10
CA GLN A 162 -7.58 -2.40 -16.93
C GLN A 162 -7.32 -3.87 -17.23
N VAL A 163 -7.42 -4.76 -16.23
CA VAL A 163 -7.27 -6.21 -16.42
C VAL A 163 -8.36 -6.74 -17.35
N LYS A 164 -9.62 -6.32 -17.19
CA LYS A 164 -10.71 -6.72 -18.11
C LYS A 164 -10.44 -6.28 -19.54
N GLN A 165 -9.96 -5.06 -19.75
CA GLN A 165 -9.60 -4.57 -21.08
C GLN A 165 -8.44 -5.37 -21.68
N GLN A 166 -7.41 -5.68 -20.91
CA GLN A 166 -6.29 -6.53 -21.36
C GLN A 166 -6.75 -7.95 -21.72
N VAL A 167 -7.62 -8.56 -20.91
CA VAL A 167 -8.18 -9.89 -21.18
C VAL A 167 -9.01 -9.89 -22.47
N ASN A 168 -9.84 -8.86 -22.68
CA ASN A 168 -10.63 -8.74 -23.90
C ASN A 168 -9.74 -8.50 -25.13
N ALA A 169 -8.76 -7.59 -25.05
CA ALA A 169 -7.80 -7.36 -26.13
C ALA A 169 -6.91 -8.59 -26.43
N SER A 170 -6.69 -9.47 -25.45
CA SER A 170 -5.95 -10.72 -25.63
C SER A 170 -6.81 -11.84 -26.23
N LYS A 171 -8.14 -11.80 -26.05
CA LYS A 171 -9.08 -12.70 -26.73
C LYS A 171 -9.26 -12.36 -28.21
N ASP A 172 -9.03 -11.11 -28.58
CA ASP A 172 -9.11 -10.62 -29.97
C ASP A 172 -7.79 -10.77 -30.74
N LYS A 173 -6.70 -11.23 -30.11
CA LYS A 173 -5.49 -11.67 -30.82
C LYS A 173 -5.71 -13.08 -31.37
N GLU A 174 -6.06 -13.11 -32.64
CA GLU A 174 -6.22 -14.28 -33.50
C GLU A 174 -5.36 -15.47 -33.10
N ILE A 175 -6.01 -16.62 -32.94
CA ILE A 175 -5.39 -17.94 -33.08
C ILE A 175 -4.57 -17.91 -34.38
N PRO A 176 -3.24 -18.15 -34.35
CA PRO A 176 -2.48 -18.25 -35.59
C PRO A 176 -3.13 -19.33 -36.47
N LYS A 177 -3.46 -18.98 -37.72
CA LYS A 177 -3.93 -19.87 -38.80
C LYS A 177 -2.88 -20.92 -39.20
N VAL A 178 -2.15 -21.50 -38.25
CA VAL A 178 -1.19 -22.59 -38.47
C VAL A 178 -1.83 -23.95 -38.18
N PHE A 179 -2.97 -24.00 -37.47
CA PHE A 179 -3.66 -25.26 -37.16
C PHE A 179 -4.86 -25.60 -38.06
N SER A 180 -5.21 -24.76 -39.04
CA SER A 180 -6.28 -25.04 -40.01
C SER A 180 -5.84 -25.94 -41.18
N GLN A 181 -4.65 -26.56 -41.12
CA GLN A 181 -4.15 -27.51 -42.13
C GLN A 181 -3.97 -28.93 -41.59
N LEU A 182 -4.70 -29.34 -40.55
CA LEU A 182 -5.03 -30.77 -40.43
C LEU A 182 -6.24 -31.02 -41.30
N GLN A 183 -5.96 -31.21 -42.60
CA GLN A 183 -6.88 -31.75 -43.58
C GLN A 183 -7.67 -32.90 -42.94
N GLU A 184 -8.98 -32.88 -43.13
CA GLU A 184 -9.82 -34.07 -43.09
C GLU A 184 -9.12 -35.17 -43.92
N VAL A 185 -8.40 -36.05 -43.24
CA VAL A 185 -8.04 -37.34 -43.82
C VAL A 185 -9.38 -38.05 -43.96
N LYS A 186 -9.96 -38.01 -45.16
CA LYS A 186 -11.01 -38.95 -45.55
C LYS A 186 -10.48 -40.34 -45.24
N GLU A 187 -11.05 -41.00 -44.25
CA GLU A 187 -10.80 -42.42 -44.01
C GLU A 187 -11.28 -43.18 -45.25
N GLU A 188 -10.34 -43.57 -46.12
CA GLU A 188 -10.61 -44.64 -47.08
C GLU A 188 -10.91 -45.92 -46.29
N PRO A 189 -11.98 -46.66 -46.63
CA PRO A 189 -12.32 -47.86 -45.92
C PRO A 189 -11.18 -48.89 -46.06
N PRO A 190 -10.86 -49.65 -45.00
CA PRO A 190 -9.71 -50.53 -45.00
C PRO A 190 -9.91 -51.64 -46.04
N LYS A 191 -8.96 -51.77 -46.97
CA LYS A 191 -8.92 -52.90 -47.90
C LYS A 191 -8.76 -54.20 -47.11
N LYS A 192 -9.77 -55.07 -47.19
CA LYS A 192 -9.71 -56.45 -46.69
C LYS A 192 -8.56 -57.18 -47.41
N ARG A 193 -7.53 -57.59 -46.67
CA ARG A 193 -6.60 -58.62 -47.14
C ARG A 193 -7.19 -59.99 -46.81
N ILE A 194 -7.46 -60.79 -47.84
CA ILE A 194 -7.78 -62.21 -47.70
C ILE A 194 -6.46 -62.95 -47.69
N VAL A 195 -6.16 -63.66 -46.62
CA VAL A 195 -5.08 -64.65 -46.58
C VAL A 195 -5.68 -65.94 -46.05
N ASN A 196 -5.76 -66.97 -46.89
CA ASN A 196 -6.20 -68.32 -46.59
C ASN A 196 -7.47 -68.44 -45.72
N GLY A 197 -8.60 -67.93 -46.21
CA GLY A 197 -9.94 -68.36 -45.76
C GLY A 197 -10.52 -67.71 -44.51
N ASP A 198 -9.72 -67.17 -43.59
CA ASP A 198 -10.24 -66.62 -42.32
C ASP A 198 -9.99 -65.11 -42.13
N ILE A 199 -11.04 -64.38 -41.73
CA ILE A 199 -11.00 -62.94 -41.46
C ILE A 199 -10.51 -62.70 -40.03
N VAL A 200 -9.30 -62.15 -39.87
CA VAL A 200 -8.78 -61.70 -38.56
C VAL A 200 -8.96 -60.19 -38.41
N MET A 201 -9.74 -59.75 -37.42
CA MET A 201 -9.87 -58.34 -37.05
C MET A 201 -8.69 -57.88 -36.17
N PRO A 202 -8.12 -56.69 -36.40
CA PRO A 202 -7.12 -56.12 -35.50
C PRO A 202 -7.76 -55.64 -34.20
N ASN A 203 -7.28 -56.16 -33.07
CA ASN A 203 -7.74 -55.84 -31.73
C ASN A 203 -7.53 -54.36 -31.37
N LYS A 204 -8.60 -53.67 -30.92
CA LYS A 204 -8.54 -52.33 -30.33
C LYS A 204 -7.78 -52.39 -28.99
N LYS A 205 -6.60 -51.77 -28.91
CA LYS A 205 -5.92 -51.51 -27.62
C LYS A 205 -6.78 -50.56 -26.78
N LYS A 206 -7.33 -51.04 -25.66
CA LYS A 206 -8.02 -50.23 -24.64
C LYS A 206 -6.99 -49.33 -23.93
N ARG A 207 -7.16 -48.00 -23.96
CA ARG A 207 -6.41 -47.07 -23.09
C ARG A 207 -6.97 -47.16 -21.67
N LYS A 208 -6.11 -47.35 -20.67
CA LYS A 208 -6.47 -47.30 -19.24
C LYS A 208 -6.79 -45.86 -18.83
N ALA A 209 -7.92 -45.65 -18.16
CA ALA A 209 -8.26 -44.41 -17.49
C ALA A 209 -7.40 -44.26 -16.22
N ILE A 210 -6.75 -43.11 -16.04
CA ILE A 210 -6.14 -42.71 -14.77
C ILE A 210 -7.12 -41.74 -14.11
N GLY A 211 -7.87 -42.27 -13.15
CA GLY A 211 -8.76 -41.52 -12.26
C GLY A 211 -8.15 -41.40 -10.87
N ALA A 212 -8.39 -40.26 -10.24
CA ALA A 212 -7.90 -39.78 -8.96
C ALA A 212 -8.24 -40.67 -7.74
N ARG A 213 -7.39 -40.56 -6.70
CA ARG A 213 -7.69 -40.57 -5.24
C ARG A 213 -6.44 -39.99 -4.54
N PHE A 214 -6.49 -38.83 -3.90
CA PHE A 214 -6.96 -38.54 -2.53
C PHE A 214 -6.25 -39.38 -1.47
N GLU A 215 -5.20 -38.79 -0.88
CA GLU A 215 -4.90 -38.79 0.55
C GLU A 215 -4.65 -37.33 0.97
#